data_AF-A0A060CGM2-F1
#
_entry.id   AF-A0A060CGM2-F1
#
_cell.length_a   1.000
_cell.length_b   1.000
_cell.length_c   1.000
_cell.angle_alpha   90.00
_cell.angle_beta   90.00
_cell.angle_gamma   90.00
#
_symmetry.space_group_name_H-M   'P 1'
#
loop_
_entity.id
_entity.type
_entity.pdbx_description
1 polymer ?
#
loop_
_entity_poly.entity_id
_entity_poly.type
_entity_poly.pdbx_seq_one_letter_code
_entity_poly.pdbx_strand_id
1 'polypeptide(L)'
;MKFPRIRFDRSLLPARLRPQEQGLTKTPWIIALNVFILLVLTGGAAAYAAMSTTVKLTVDGKTETVRTFSGTIEGLLESRDIELTADDRVNVDLDAEPSSDTPVVVEYAKPVTVVVDGAASETVTYAPTVGE
;
A
#
# COMPACT_ATOMS: atom_id res chain seq x y z
N MET A 1 31.79 -82.22 -27.01
CA MET A 1 31.96 -80.74 -27.05
C MET A 1 31.65 -80.18 -25.67
N LYS A 2 32.62 -79.53 -25.00
CA LYS A 2 32.53 -79.09 -23.60
C LYS A 2 32.60 -77.56 -23.57
N PHE A 3 31.47 -76.91 -23.30
CA PHE A 3 31.46 -75.45 -23.15
C PHE A 3 32.08 -75.06 -21.79
N PRO A 4 32.98 -74.06 -21.76
CA PRO A 4 33.53 -73.55 -20.50
C PRO A 4 32.44 -72.81 -19.72
N ARG A 5 32.36 -73.08 -18.41
CA ARG A 5 31.48 -72.36 -17.49
C ARG A 5 32.06 -70.98 -17.23
N ILE A 6 31.44 -69.94 -17.79
CA ILE A 6 31.74 -68.55 -17.44
C ILE A 6 31.26 -68.32 -16.00
N ARG A 7 32.20 -68.08 -15.09
CA ARG A 7 31.91 -67.77 -13.69
C ARG A 7 31.65 -66.26 -13.61
N PHE A 8 30.38 -65.87 -13.59
CA PHE A 8 30.01 -64.48 -13.33
C PHE A 8 30.45 -64.10 -11.92
N ASP A 9 31.39 -63.17 -11.82
CA ASP A 9 31.81 -62.62 -10.55
C ASP A 9 30.70 -61.71 -10.01
N ARG A 10 30.05 -62.16 -8.94
CA ARG A 10 28.99 -61.41 -8.26
C ARG A 10 29.52 -60.15 -7.56
N SER A 11 30.84 -59.95 -7.49
CA SER A 11 31.45 -58.72 -6.98
C SER A 11 31.19 -57.49 -7.85
N LEU A 12 30.79 -57.69 -9.11
CA LEU A 12 30.55 -56.61 -10.07
C LEU A 12 29.08 -56.16 -10.16
N LEU A 13 28.22 -56.60 -9.24
CA LEU A 13 26.87 -56.04 -9.15
C LEU A 13 26.97 -54.61 -8.58
N PRO A 14 26.54 -53.56 -9.30
CA PRO A 14 26.51 -52.22 -8.74
C PRO A 14 25.59 -52.23 -7.51
N ALA A 15 26.03 -51.56 -6.45
CA ALA A 15 25.21 -51.37 -5.26
C ALA A 15 23.83 -50.86 -5.69
N ARG A 16 22.76 -51.59 -5.34
CA ARG A 16 21.39 -51.13 -5.60
C ARG A 16 21.25 -49.76 -4.96
N LEU A 17 21.06 -48.73 -5.78
CA LEU A 17 20.63 -47.42 -5.29
C LEU A 17 19.30 -47.64 -4.58
N ARG A 18 19.32 -47.63 -3.24
CA ARG A 18 18.09 -47.56 -2.47
C ARG A 18 17.42 -46.27 -2.90
N PRO A 19 16.16 -46.27 -3.39
CA PRO A 19 15.42 -45.03 -3.55
C PRO A 19 15.40 -44.39 -2.17
N GLN A 20 16.12 -43.28 -2.02
CA GLN A 20 15.99 -42.46 -0.84
C GLN A 20 14.64 -41.78 -1.01
N GLU A 21 13.58 -42.46 -0.59
CA GLU A 21 12.28 -41.85 -0.44
C GLU A 21 12.42 -40.85 0.70
N GLN A 22 12.92 -39.66 0.36
CA GLN A 22 12.77 -38.47 1.17
C GLN A 22 11.28 -38.11 1.12
N GLY A 23 10.46 -38.94 1.78
CA GLY A 23 9.15 -38.51 2.21
C GLY A 23 9.39 -37.22 2.96
N LEU A 24 8.77 -36.14 2.48
CA LEU A 24 8.88 -34.78 3.00
C LEU A 24 8.34 -34.78 4.44
N THR A 25 9.11 -35.34 5.37
CA THR A 25 8.78 -35.46 6.78
C THR A 25 9.05 -34.10 7.39
N LYS A 26 8.15 -33.14 7.08
CA LYS A 26 8.15 -31.82 7.68
C LYS A 26 8.13 -32.01 9.19
N THR A 27 9.20 -31.58 9.86
CA THR A 27 9.27 -31.66 11.31
C THR A 27 8.14 -30.80 11.87
N PRO A 28 7.34 -31.27 12.86
CA PRO A 28 6.13 -30.58 13.30
C PRO A 28 6.39 -29.14 13.76
N TRP A 29 7.61 -28.82 14.24
CA TRP A 29 8.01 -27.45 14.58
C TRP A 29 8.11 -26.52 13.36
N ILE A 30 8.49 -27.03 12.18
CA ILE A 30 8.53 -26.25 10.93
C ILE A 30 7.10 -25.92 10.52
N ILE A 31 6.16 -26.86 10.65
CA ILE A 31 4.74 -26.60 10.37
C ILE A 31 4.20 -25.55 11.35
N ALA A 32 4.46 -25.72 12.65
CA ALA A 32 4.05 -24.75 13.67
C ALA A 32 4.61 -23.34 13.41
N LEU A 33 5.89 -23.25 13.03
CA LEU A 33 6.53 -21.99 12.66
C LEU A 33 5.86 -21.34 11.43
N ASN A 34 5.58 -22.11 10.39
CA ASN A 34 4.92 -21.57 9.19
C ASN A 34 3.49 -21.12 9.48
N VAL A 35 2.74 -21.89 10.29
CA VAL A 35 1.40 -21.49 10.75
C VAL A 35 1.47 -20.20 11.57
N PHE A 36 2.45 -20.08 12.46
CA PHE A 36 2.65 -18.86 13.23
C PHE A 36 2.95 -17.64 12.34
N ILE A 37 3.87 -17.79 11.36
CA ILE A 37 4.18 -16.73 10.40
C ILE A 37 2.93 -16.31 9.62
N LEU A 38 2.15 -17.29 9.13
CA LEU A 38 0.88 -17.00 8.44
C LEU A 38 -0.10 -16.24 9.34
N LEU A 39 -0.24 -16.64 10.61
CA LEU A 39 -1.14 -15.99 11.56
C LEU A 39 -0.71 -14.54 11.83
N VAL A 40 0.58 -14.28 12.00
CA VAL A 40 1.12 -12.91 12.18
C VAL A 40 0.92 -12.08 10.92
N LEU A 41 1.17 -12.62 9.73
CA LEU A 41 1.00 -11.88 8.48
C LEU A 41 -0.47 -11.54 8.23
N THR A 42 -1.38 -12.52 8.33
CA THR A 42 -2.81 -12.31 8.13
C THR A 42 -3.40 -11.42 9.23
N GLY A 43 -3.03 -11.65 10.49
CA GLY A 43 -3.47 -10.83 11.63
C GLY A 43 -2.96 -9.39 11.54
N GLY A 44 -1.69 -9.19 11.17
CA GLY A 44 -1.10 -7.88 10.96
C GLY A 44 -1.76 -7.12 9.81
N ALA A 45 -2.03 -7.80 8.68
CA ALA A 45 -2.76 -7.19 7.57
C ALA A 45 -4.19 -6.79 7.96
N ALA A 46 -4.91 -7.63 8.73
CA ALA A 46 -6.24 -7.30 9.23
C ALA A 46 -6.23 -6.12 10.20
N ALA A 47 -5.25 -6.06 11.12
CA ALA A 47 -5.10 -4.94 12.05
C ALA A 47 -4.77 -3.63 11.31
N TYR A 48 -3.86 -3.68 10.34
CA TYR A 48 -3.56 -2.55 9.46
C TYR A 48 -4.80 -2.08 8.68
N ALA A 49 -5.61 -3.02 8.20
CA ALA A 49 -6.85 -2.71 7.49
C ALA A 49 -7.88 -2.02 8.40
N ALA A 50 -8.04 -2.50 9.64
CA ALA A 50 -9.04 -2.04 10.59
C ALA A 50 -8.70 -0.69 11.25
N MET A 51 -7.42 -0.35 11.38
CA MET A 51 -6.99 0.85 12.11
C MET A 51 -6.84 2.11 11.25
N SER A 52 -6.87 1.98 9.93
CA SER A 52 -6.81 3.15 9.03
C SER A 52 -8.18 3.46 8.42
N THR A 53 -8.42 4.74 8.20
CA THR A 53 -9.57 5.22 7.43
C THR A 53 -9.15 5.57 6.02
N THR A 54 -10.00 5.25 5.04
CA THR A 54 -9.84 5.69 3.65
C THR A 54 -10.60 6.98 3.44
N VAL A 55 -9.97 8.00 2.86
CA VAL A 55 -10.55 9.33 2.59
C VAL A 55 -10.31 9.68 1.13
N LYS A 56 -11.30 10.32 0.48
CA LYS A 56 -11.09 10.96 -0.83
C LYS A 56 -10.60 12.37 -0.60
N LEU A 57 -9.36 12.65 -0.99
CA LEU A 57 -8.73 13.95 -0.85
C LEU A 57 -8.59 14.60 -2.23
N THR A 58 -9.17 15.77 -2.40
CA THR A 58 -9.04 16.59 -3.60
C THR A 58 -8.20 17.82 -3.27
N VAL A 59 -7.07 17.99 -3.94
CA VAL A 59 -6.20 19.17 -3.75
C VAL A 59 -6.10 19.90 -5.08
N ASP A 60 -6.57 21.15 -5.13
CA ASP A 60 -6.55 21.98 -6.34
C ASP A 60 -7.11 21.24 -7.59
N GLY A 61 -8.23 20.56 -7.40
CA GLY A 61 -8.92 19.80 -8.45
C GLY A 61 -8.35 18.39 -8.74
N LYS A 62 -7.23 18.01 -8.13
CA LYS A 62 -6.67 16.65 -8.27
C LYS A 62 -7.19 15.76 -7.16
N THR A 63 -7.97 14.74 -7.52
CA THR A 63 -8.58 13.82 -6.55
C THR A 63 -7.74 12.55 -6.40
N GLU A 64 -7.40 12.22 -5.16
CA GLU A 64 -6.71 10.99 -4.79
C GLU A 64 -7.44 10.27 -3.65
N THR A 65 -7.27 8.95 -3.57
CA THR A 65 -7.77 8.16 -2.44
C THR A 65 -6.63 7.86 -1.49
N VAL A 66 -6.80 8.26 -0.24
CA VAL A 66 -5.77 8.31 0.78
C VAL A 66 -6.18 7.43 1.95
N ARG A 67 -5.26 6.60 2.44
CA ARG A 67 -5.40 5.96 3.75
C ARG A 67 -4.68 6.77 4.81
N THR A 68 -5.34 6.99 5.94
CA THR A 68 -4.81 7.73 7.09
C THR A 68 -5.08 7.00 8.38
N PHE A 69 -4.20 7.21 9.35
CA PHE A 69 -4.37 6.80 10.75
C PHE A 69 -4.62 8.01 11.66
N SER A 70 -4.59 9.23 11.10
CA SER A 70 -4.81 10.47 11.84
C SER A 70 -6.26 10.55 12.31
N GLY A 71 -6.46 11.04 13.53
CA GLY A 71 -7.79 11.27 14.10
C GLY A 71 -8.43 12.58 13.65
N THR A 72 -7.70 13.43 12.93
CA THR A 72 -8.17 14.75 12.48
C THR A 72 -7.83 14.99 11.01
N ILE A 73 -8.57 15.88 10.35
CA ILE A 73 -8.27 16.35 9.00
C ILE A 73 -6.92 17.07 8.97
N GLU A 74 -6.60 17.88 9.97
CA GLU A 74 -5.29 18.55 10.10
C GLU A 74 -4.14 17.55 10.04
N GLY A 75 -4.17 16.52 10.90
CA GLY A 75 -3.13 15.50 10.93
C GLY A 75 -3.12 14.63 9.67
N LEU A 76 -4.24 14.51 8.95
CA LEU A 76 -4.26 13.88 7.62
C LEU A 76 -3.48 14.73 6.61
N LEU A 77 -3.72 16.05 6.58
CA LEU A 77 -3.05 16.96 5.64
C LEU A 77 -1.55 17.08 5.94
N GLU A 78 -1.17 17.22 7.21
CA GLU A 78 0.23 17.27 7.64
C GLU A 78 0.99 15.99 7.24
N SER A 79 0.37 14.81 7.40
CA SER A 79 0.97 13.53 7.01
C SER A 79 1.25 13.41 5.50
N ARG A 80 0.67 14.31 4.70
CA ARG A 80 0.82 14.38 3.24
C ARG A 80 1.64 15.59 2.80
N ASP A 81 2.32 16.25 3.72
CA ASP A 81 3.10 17.46 3.47
C ASP A 81 2.24 18.58 2.83
N ILE A 82 0.95 18.64 3.20
CA ILE A 82 0.03 19.69 2.79
C ILE A 82 -0.03 20.74 3.90
N GLU A 83 0.60 21.88 3.63
CA GLU A 83 0.56 23.05 4.52
C GLU A 83 -0.54 24.01 4.07
N LEU A 84 -1.35 24.46 5.02
CA LEU A 84 -2.41 25.45 4.77
C LEU A 84 -1.97 26.83 5.24
N THR A 85 -2.34 27.83 4.46
CA THR A 85 -2.27 29.25 4.83
C THR A 85 -3.65 29.75 5.26
N ALA A 86 -3.71 30.95 5.85
CA ALA A 86 -4.95 31.51 6.38
C ALA A 86 -6.02 31.82 5.32
N ASP A 87 -5.62 31.96 4.05
CA ASP A 87 -6.53 32.29 2.94
C ASP A 87 -7.04 31.06 2.18
N ASP A 88 -6.45 29.88 2.45
CA ASP A 88 -6.82 28.61 1.84
C ASP A 88 -8.14 28.08 2.40
N ARG A 89 -8.80 27.22 1.62
CA ARG A 89 -10.10 26.67 1.98
C ARG A 89 -10.04 25.17 2.11
N VAL A 90 -10.65 24.67 3.18
CA VAL A 90 -10.97 23.26 3.36
C VAL A 90 -12.47 23.14 3.57
N ASN A 91 -13.11 22.19 2.88
CA ASN A 91 -14.56 22.02 2.95
C ASN A 91 -15.07 21.40 4.27
N VAL A 92 -14.17 20.89 5.11
CA VAL A 92 -14.44 20.26 6.41
C VAL A 92 -13.54 20.91 7.47
N ASP A 93 -14.01 20.98 8.71
CA ASP A 93 -13.21 21.45 9.85
C ASP A 93 -11.92 20.64 10.02
N LEU A 94 -10.84 21.33 10.38
CA LEU A 94 -9.52 20.72 10.58
C LEU A 94 -9.49 19.72 11.75
N ASP A 95 -10.29 19.96 12.78
CA ASP A 95 -10.45 19.06 13.94
C ASP A 95 -11.40 17.89 13.69
N ALA A 96 -12.08 17.85 12.54
CA ALA A 96 -13.04 16.78 12.26
C ALA A 96 -12.35 15.43 12.04
N GLU A 97 -13.05 14.36 12.40
CA GLU A 97 -12.54 13.01 12.23
C GLU A 97 -12.64 12.60 10.74
N PRO A 98 -11.57 12.06 10.12
CA PRO A 98 -11.60 11.66 8.72
C PRO A 98 -12.58 10.49 8.51
N SER A 99 -13.37 10.57 7.43
CA SER A 99 -14.39 9.58 7.08
C SER A 99 -14.32 9.20 5.60
N SER A 100 -14.74 7.97 5.28
CA SER A 100 -14.84 7.49 3.90
C SER A 100 -16.03 8.07 3.14
N ASP A 101 -17.04 8.57 3.85
CA ASP A 101 -18.27 9.09 3.25
C ASP A 101 -18.15 10.58 2.88
N THR A 102 -17.23 11.29 3.52
CA THR A 102 -17.04 12.73 3.34
C THR A 102 -15.73 12.99 2.58
N PRO A 103 -15.79 13.49 1.33
CA PRO A 103 -14.58 13.90 0.63
C PRO A 103 -14.01 15.17 1.26
N VAL A 104 -12.69 15.22 1.38
CA VAL A 104 -11.94 16.39 1.82
C VAL A 104 -11.46 17.14 0.58
N VAL A 105 -11.76 18.41 0.48
CA VAL A 105 -11.37 19.28 -0.64
C VAL A 105 -10.55 20.42 -0.08
N VAL A 106 -9.35 20.59 -0.61
CA VAL A 106 -8.41 21.67 -0.31
C VAL A 106 -8.28 22.53 -1.56
N GLU A 107 -8.55 23.82 -1.42
CA GLU A 107 -8.40 24.82 -2.47
C GLU A 107 -7.42 25.90 -2.01
N TYR A 108 -6.31 26.04 -2.74
CA TYR A 108 -5.32 27.04 -2.41
C TYR A 108 -5.71 28.42 -2.96
N ALA A 109 -5.52 29.46 -2.14
CA ALA A 109 -5.70 30.84 -2.54
C ALA A 109 -4.59 31.25 -3.52
N LYS A 110 -5.00 31.61 -4.74
CA LYS A 110 -4.10 32.07 -5.80
C LYS A 110 -4.38 33.55 -6.08
N PRO A 111 -3.55 34.48 -5.59
CA PRO A 111 -3.66 35.89 -5.96
C PRO A 111 -3.28 36.05 -7.42
N VAL A 112 -4.17 36.66 -8.20
CA VAL A 112 -4.00 36.91 -9.63
C VAL A 112 -4.25 38.38 -9.94
N THR A 113 -3.46 38.92 -10.88
CA THR A 113 -3.70 40.24 -11.45
C THR A 113 -4.44 40.08 -12.77
N VAL A 114 -5.65 40.60 -12.84
CA VAL A 114 -6.49 40.61 -14.04
C VAL A 114 -6.32 41.96 -14.74
N VAL A 115 -6.01 41.94 -16.03
CA VAL A 115 -5.92 43.16 -16.85
C VAL A 115 -7.05 43.16 -17.87
N VAL A 116 -7.93 44.16 -17.80
CA VAL A 116 -9.05 44.35 -18.73
C VAL A 116 -8.88 45.71 -19.39
N ASP A 117 -8.74 45.73 -20.71
CA ASP A 117 -8.58 46.95 -21.51
C ASP A 117 -7.44 47.89 -21.01
N GLY A 118 -6.37 47.30 -20.46
CA GLY A 118 -5.21 48.02 -19.94
C GLY A 118 -5.33 48.48 -18.48
N ALA A 119 -6.48 48.25 -17.82
CA ALA A 119 -6.64 48.48 -16.38
C ALA A 119 -6.36 47.17 -15.60
N ALA A 120 -5.45 47.22 -14.62
CA ALA A 120 -5.11 46.09 -13.77
C ALA A 120 -5.90 46.09 -12.46
N SER A 121 -6.38 44.92 -12.04
CA SER A 121 -7.03 44.68 -10.75
C SER A 121 -6.52 43.39 -10.12
N GLU A 122 -6.31 43.37 -8.81
CA GLU A 122 -5.95 42.16 -8.06
C GLU A 122 -7.21 41.43 -7.58
N THR A 123 -7.19 40.11 -7.62
CA THR A 123 -8.27 39.24 -7.15
C THR A 123 -7.69 37.89 -6.74
N VAL A 124 -8.29 37.23 -5.76
CA VAL A 124 -7.93 35.86 -5.38
C VAL A 124 -8.86 34.89 -6.10
N THR A 125 -8.28 33.83 -6.68
CA THR A 125 -9.02 32.70 -7.24
C THR A 125 -8.65 31.41 -6.54
N TYR A 126 -9.59 30.47 -6.53
CA TYR A 126 -9.43 29.11 -6.03
C TYR A 126 -9.49 28.09 -7.17
N ALA A 127 -9.93 28.52 -8.35
CA ALA A 127 -10.12 27.66 -9.51
C ALA A 127 -8.79 27.08 -10.01
N PRO A 128 -8.79 25.85 -10.54
CA PRO A 128 -7.60 25.22 -11.11
C PRO A 128 -7.26 25.80 -12.50
N THR A 129 -8.24 26.38 -13.20
CA THR A 129 -8.05 26.93 -14.55
C THR A 129 -8.73 28.29 -14.71
N VAL A 130 -8.31 29.04 -15.73
CA VAL A 130 -8.92 30.33 -16.07
C VAL A 130 -10.13 30.11 -16.99
N GLY A 131 -11.29 30.65 -16.59
CA GLY A 131 -12.54 30.57 -17.38
C GLY A 131 -13.67 29.76 -16.73
N GLU A 132 -13.53 29.38 -15.47
CA GLU A 132 -14.53 28.67 -14.66
C GLU A 132 -15.14 29.60 -13.59
#